data_AF-A0A511UJI5-F1
#
_entry.id   AF-A0A511UJI5-F1
#
_cell.length_a   1.000
_cell.length_b   1.000
_cell.length_c   1.000
_cell.angle_alpha   90.00
_cell.angle_beta   90.00
_cell.angle_gamma   90.00
#
_symmetry.space_group_name_H-M   'P 1'
#
loop_
_entity.id
_entity.type
_entity.pdbx_description
1 polymer ?
#
loop_
_entity_poly.entity_id
_entity_poly.type
_entity_poly.pdbx_seq_one_letter_code
_entity_poly.pdbx_strand_id
1 'polypeptide(L)'
;MKQRQYGFTLVELMVAMVIGTVIILGAGQLFLTTFQTFQTVDKISRKQESLIFVVSTLTEAGRKGDIGNYAIVPDARSSDSRTRYYCVLQDEVENQPLVDLAQVDDEKACPALFESKGDTVVSRLITLPIGDCREDVSETCDRITFTISERNKVITQ
;
A
#
# COMPACT_ATOMS: atom_id res chain seq x y z
N MET A 1 56.50 -28.55 36.03
CA MET A 1 55.49 -27.84 36.86
C MET A 1 54.12 -28.38 36.51
N LYS A 2 53.41 -29.01 37.46
CA LYS A 2 52.12 -29.68 37.22
C LYS A 2 51.00 -28.66 37.48
N GLN A 3 50.39 -28.14 36.42
CA GLN A 3 49.27 -27.20 36.50
C GLN A 3 48.09 -27.91 37.18
N ARG A 4 47.63 -27.36 38.31
CA ARG A 4 46.54 -27.91 39.11
C ARG A 4 45.24 -27.45 38.47
N GLN A 5 44.51 -28.37 37.83
CA GLN A 5 43.21 -28.05 37.24
C GLN A 5 42.22 -27.77 38.38
N TYR A 6 41.86 -26.51 38.56
CA TYR A 6 40.75 -26.12 39.43
C TYR A 6 39.45 -26.42 38.67
N GLY A 7 38.64 -27.34 39.20
CA GLY A 7 37.32 -27.67 38.65
C GLY A 7 36.33 -26.54 38.90
N PHE A 8 35.37 -26.37 37.99
CA PHE A 8 34.29 -25.39 38.10
C PHE A 8 33.42 -25.63 39.33
N THR A 9 33.03 -24.56 39.99
CA THR A 9 32.06 -24.64 41.09
C THR A 9 30.64 -24.84 40.55
N LEU A 10 29.77 -25.51 41.32
CA LEU A 10 28.37 -25.75 40.92
C LEU A 10 27.62 -24.44 40.63
N VAL A 11 27.95 -23.39 41.40
CA VAL A 11 27.38 -22.04 41.25
C VAL A 11 27.84 -21.38 39.94
N GLU A 12 29.12 -21.52 39.54
CA GLU A 12 29.61 -21.01 38.25
C GLU A 12 28.85 -21.62 37.07
N LEU A 13 28.58 -22.92 37.12
CA LEU A 13 27.84 -23.61 36.06
C LEU A 13 26.39 -23.13 35.97
N MET A 14 25.74 -22.90 37.11
CA MET A 14 24.38 -22.34 37.16
C MET A 14 24.34 -20.93 36.56
N VAL A 15 25.30 -20.07 36.93
CA VAL A 15 25.38 -18.70 36.40
C VAL A 15 25.63 -18.72 34.89
N ALA A 16 26.53 -19.57 34.40
CA ALA A 16 26.80 -19.70 32.97
C ALA A 16 25.55 -20.12 32.16
N MET A 17 24.78 -21.07 32.68
CA MET A 17 23.54 -21.54 32.03
C MET A 17 22.44 -20.49 32.03
N VAL A 18 22.30 -19.74 33.13
CA VAL A 18 21.33 -18.64 33.24
C VAL A 18 21.68 -17.52 32.26
N ILE A 19 22.94 -17.09 32.22
CA ILE A 19 23.40 -16.06 31.28
C ILE A 19 23.19 -16.52 29.83
N GLY A 20 23.53 -17.77 29.51
CA GLY A 20 23.31 -18.33 28.17
C GLY A 20 21.85 -18.31 27.75
N THR A 21 20.94 -18.65 28.66
CA THR A 21 19.49 -18.70 28.38
C THR A 21 18.91 -17.30 28.18
N VAL A 22 19.33 -16.33 29.00
CA VAL A 22 18.90 -14.92 28.86
C VAL A 22 19.34 -14.33 27.51
N ILE A 23 20.59 -14.61 27.08
CA ILE A 23 21.11 -14.13 25.80
C ILE A 23 20.34 -14.75 24.63
N ILE A 24 20.08 -16.07 24.65
CA ILE A 24 19.33 -16.76 23.59
C ILE A 24 17.90 -16.23 23.49
N LEU A 25 17.22 -16.00 24.61
CA LEU A 25 15.88 -15.43 24.63
C LEU A 25 15.86 -13.99 24.10
N GLY A 26 16.82 -13.16 24.51
CA GLY A 26 16.94 -11.78 24.02
C GLY A 26 17.24 -11.72 22.52
N ALA A 27 18.17 -12.54 22.03
CA ALA A 27 18.50 -12.64 20.61
C ALA A 27 17.33 -13.23 19.80
N GLY A 28 16.61 -14.21 20.35
CA GLY A 28 15.43 -14.81 19.74
C GLY A 28 14.31 -13.80 19.49
N GLN A 29 14.06 -12.90 20.45
CA GLN A 29 13.10 -11.81 20.27
C GLN A 29 13.52 -10.89 19.12
N LEU A 30 14.77 -10.39 19.13
CA LEU A 30 15.30 -9.52 18.08
C LEU A 30 15.24 -10.17 16.69
N PHE A 31 15.56 -11.46 16.61
CA PHE A 31 15.47 -12.24 15.38
C PHE A 31 14.02 -12.32 14.87
N LEU A 32 13.05 -12.66 15.72
CA LEU A 32 11.64 -12.71 15.35
C LEU A 32 11.09 -11.35 14.90
N THR A 33 11.45 -10.26 15.60
CA THR A 33 11.07 -8.90 15.21
C THR A 33 11.63 -8.51 13.84
N THR A 34 12.87 -8.95 13.54
CA THR A 34 13.50 -8.71 12.23
C THR A 34 12.76 -9.42 11.10
N PHE A 35 12.33 -10.68 11.31
CA PHE A 35 11.53 -11.42 10.31
C PHE A 35 10.15 -10.80 10.06
N GLN A 36 9.50 -10.29 11.10
CA GLN A 36 8.22 -9.57 10.97
C GLN A 36 8.37 -8.24 10.21
N THR A 37 9.51 -7.57 10.36
CA THR A 37 9.80 -6.29 9.68
C THR A 37 9.92 -6.50 8.17
N PHE A 38 10.53 -7.59 7.69
CA PHE A 38 10.65 -7.86 6.24
C PHE A 38 9.29 -8.06 5.55
N GLN A 39 8.35 -8.78 6.17
CA GLN A 39 7.00 -8.96 5.60
C GLN A 39 6.19 -7.65 5.56
N THR A 40 6.52 -6.69 6.43
CA THR A 40 5.87 -5.38 6.48
C THR A 40 6.39 -4.47 5.35
N VAL A 41 7.69 -4.54 5.02
CA VAL A 41 8.30 -3.74 3.95
C VAL A 41 7.76 -4.11 2.55
N ASP A 42 7.55 -5.40 2.26
CA ASP A 42 7.04 -5.84 0.94
C ASP A 42 5.62 -5.36 0.64
N LYS A 43 4.76 -5.29 1.66
CA LYS A 43 3.38 -4.78 1.53
C LYS A 43 3.36 -3.27 1.31
N ILE A 44 4.30 -2.54 1.93
CA ILE A 44 4.47 -1.11 1.73
C ILE A 44 5.02 -0.82 0.32
N SER A 45 5.95 -1.63 -0.18
CA SER A 45 6.60 -1.42 -1.48
C SER A 45 5.60 -1.45 -2.66
N ARG A 46 4.67 -2.41 -2.67
CA ARG A 46 3.68 -2.52 -3.77
C ARG A 46 2.69 -1.34 -3.80
N LYS A 47 2.32 -0.81 -2.63
CA LYS A 47 1.48 0.39 -2.53
C LYS A 47 2.19 1.63 -3.05
N GLN A 48 3.49 1.77 -2.75
CA GLN A 48 4.27 2.92 -3.21
C GLN A 48 4.44 2.89 -4.74
N GLU A 49 4.62 1.71 -5.32
CA GLU A 49 4.73 1.55 -6.77
C GLU A 49 3.44 1.93 -7.50
N SER A 50 2.28 1.41 -7.05
CA SER A 50 1.00 1.76 -7.67
C SER A 50 0.71 3.26 -7.55
N LEU A 51 1.02 3.87 -6.41
CA LEU A 51 0.83 5.30 -6.20
C LEU A 51 1.66 6.17 -7.13
N ILE A 52 2.96 5.90 -7.20
CA ILE A 52 3.89 6.67 -8.03
C ILE A 52 3.45 6.57 -9.49
N PHE A 53 3.10 5.36 -9.94
CA PHE A 53 2.63 5.12 -11.31
C PHE A 53 1.35 5.89 -11.65
N VAL A 54 0.37 5.91 -10.74
CA VAL A 54 -0.91 6.62 -10.96
C VAL A 54 -0.68 8.13 -11.03
N VAL A 55 0.08 8.68 -10.09
CA VAL A 55 0.37 10.11 -10.05
C VAL A 55 1.15 10.52 -11.29
N SER A 56 2.15 9.75 -11.72
CA SER A 56 2.91 10.07 -12.94
C SER A 56 2.03 10.02 -14.18
N THR A 57 1.20 8.99 -14.30
CA THR A 57 0.30 8.80 -15.46
C THR A 57 -0.73 9.92 -15.54
N LEU A 58 -1.41 10.23 -14.43
CA LEU A 58 -2.39 11.32 -14.38
C LEU A 58 -1.76 12.69 -14.59
N THR A 59 -0.54 12.93 -14.08
CA THR A 59 0.17 14.19 -14.30
C THR A 59 0.55 14.36 -15.77
N GLU A 60 1.03 13.30 -16.41
CA GLU A 60 1.36 13.32 -17.83
C GLU A 60 0.10 13.50 -18.69
N ALA A 61 -0.98 12.79 -18.38
CA ALA A 61 -2.27 12.93 -19.03
C ALA A 61 -2.83 14.35 -18.88
N GLY A 62 -2.75 14.92 -17.67
CA GLY A 62 -3.14 16.31 -17.41
C GLY A 62 -2.32 17.33 -18.19
N ARG A 63 -1.02 17.07 -18.41
CA ARG A 63 -0.16 17.92 -19.24
C ARG A 63 -0.49 17.80 -20.74
N LYS A 64 -0.92 16.63 -21.20
CA LYS A 64 -1.37 16.41 -22.59
C LYS A 64 -2.79 16.91 -22.84
N GLY A 65 -3.60 17.06 -21.78
CA GLY A 65 -5.03 17.37 -21.87
C GLY A 65 -5.92 16.14 -22.00
N ASP A 66 -5.36 14.95 -21.83
CA ASP A 66 -5.99 13.65 -22.05
C ASP A 66 -6.44 12.99 -20.73
N ILE A 67 -6.50 13.76 -19.64
CA ILE A 67 -6.80 13.19 -18.32
C ILE A 67 -8.18 12.56 -18.25
N GLY A 68 -9.14 13.07 -19.04
CA GLY A 68 -10.49 12.51 -19.17
C GLY A 68 -10.56 11.14 -19.84
N ASN A 69 -9.46 10.64 -20.42
CA ASN A 69 -9.39 9.30 -21.00
C ASN A 69 -9.17 8.22 -19.95
N TYR A 70 -8.85 8.58 -18.71
CA TYR A 70 -8.60 7.64 -17.64
C TYR A 70 -9.80 7.56 -16.71
N ALA A 71 -10.30 6.35 -16.43
CA ALA A 71 -11.36 6.13 -15.45
C ALA A 71 -10.89 5.16 -14.37
N ILE A 72 -11.44 5.30 -13.17
CA ILE A 72 -11.39 4.23 -12.18
C ILE A 72 -12.63 3.40 -12.38
N VAL A 73 -12.44 2.14 -12.73
CA VAL A 73 -13.53 1.17 -12.85
C VAL A 73 -13.38 0.09 -11.79
N PRO A 74 -14.49 -0.43 -11.26
CA PRO A 74 -14.46 -1.59 -10.40
C PRO A 74 -14.30 -2.87 -11.25
N ASP A 75 -13.34 -3.71 -10.88
CA ASP A 75 -13.11 -5.03 -11.47
C ASP A 75 -13.46 -6.12 -10.45
N ALA A 76 -14.48 -6.92 -10.75
CA ALA A 76 -14.96 -7.98 -9.87
C ALA A 76 -14.22 -9.29 -10.15
N ARG A 77 -13.39 -9.73 -9.21
CA ARG A 77 -12.64 -10.99 -9.29
C ARG A 77 -13.20 -12.00 -8.30
N SER A 78 -13.86 -13.03 -8.83
CA SER A 78 -14.31 -14.16 -8.01
C SER A 78 -13.13 -15.04 -7.63
N SER A 79 -12.91 -15.19 -6.33
CA SER A 79 -11.86 -16.03 -5.78
C SER A 79 -12.43 -16.86 -4.64
N ASP A 80 -12.45 -18.18 -4.83
CA ASP A 80 -12.83 -19.18 -3.83
C ASP A 80 -14.09 -18.81 -3.02
N SER A 81 -15.22 -18.68 -3.74
CA SER A 81 -16.55 -18.40 -3.16
C SER A 81 -16.81 -16.97 -2.66
N ARG A 82 -15.83 -16.05 -2.78
CA ARG A 82 -16.02 -14.62 -2.49
C ARG A 82 -15.73 -13.77 -3.73
N THR A 83 -16.62 -12.83 -4.02
CA THR A 83 -16.40 -11.79 -5.02
C THR A 83 -15.63 -10.67 -4.35
N ARG A 84 -14.44 -10.36 -4.88
CA ARG A 84 -13.62 -9.23 -4.42
C ARG A 84 -13.58 -8.18 -5.50
N TYR A 85 -13.78 -6.93 -5.12
CA TYR A 85 -13.74 -5.81 -6.06
C TYR A 85 -12.37 -5.15 -5.97
N TYR A 86 -11.82 -4.82 -7.14
CA TYR A 86 -10.58 -4.08 -7.28
C TYR A 86 -10.88 -2.77 -7.99
N CYS A 87 -10.52 -1.64 -7.38
CA CYS A 87 -10.57 -0.36 -8.08
C CYS A 87 -9.34 -0.29 -8.99
N VAL A 88 -9.55 -0.32 -10.29
CA VAL A 88 -8.46 -0.30 -11.27
C VAL A 88 -8.47 1.01 -12.03
N LEU A 89 -7.29 1.58 -12.25
CA LEU A 89 -7.12 2.67 -13.19
C LEU A 89 -7.09 2.07 -14.60
N GLN A 90 -8.03 2.49 -15.44
CA GLN A 90 -8.17 2.03 -16.82
C GLN A 90 -8.05 3.21 -17.78
N ASP A 91 -7.40 2.98 -18.92
CA ASP A 91 -7.52 3.84 -20.09
C ASP A 91 -8.81 3.48 -20.81
N GLU A 92 -9.80 4.37 -20.84
CA GLU A 92 -11.09 4.16 -21.51
C GLU A 92 -10.95 4.18 -23.04
N VAL A 93 -9.94 4.87 -23.58
CA VAL A 93 -9.75 4.96 -25.04
C VAL A 93 -9.19 3.65 -25.58
N GLU A 94 -8.20 3.09 -24.88
CA GLU A 94 -7.58 1.81 -25.25
C GLU A 94 -8.27 0.59 -24.58
N ASN A 95 -9.25 0.85 -23.70
CA ASN A 95 -9.94 -0.14 -22.88
C ASN A 95 -8.96 -1.04 -22.10
N GLN A 96 -7.85 -0.47 -21.62
CA GLN A 96 -6.75 -1.23 -21.02
C GLN A 96 -6.57 -0.93 -19.52
N PRO A 97 -6.59 -1.95 -18.64
CA PRO A 97 -6.30 -1.75 -17.22
C PRO A 97 -4.80 -1.48 -17.04
N LEU A 98 -4.45 -0.36 -16.40
CA LEU A 98 -3.05 -0.02 -16.14
C LEU A 98 -2.58 -0.51 -14.78
N VAL A 99 -3.37 -0.30 -13.73
CA VAL A 99 -2.94 -0.60 -12.35
C VAL A 99 -4.10 -0.82 -11.38
N ASP A 100 -3.91 -1.77 -10.46
CA ASP A 100 -4.81 -1.99 -9.33
C ASP A 100 -4.48 -0.98 -8.21
N LEU A 101 -5.48 -0.22 -7.79
CA LEU A 101 -5.34 0.81 -6.75
C LEU A 101 -5.64 0.23 -5.38
N ALA A 102 -6.85 -0.30 -5.22
CA ALA A 102 -7.36 -0.80 -3.96
C ALA A 102 -8.26 -2.00 -4.13
N GLN A 103 -8.30 -2.83 -3.10
CA GLN A 103 -9.26 -3.91 -2.93
C GLN A 103 -10.38 -3.45 -1.99
N VAL A 104 -11.63 -3.66 -2.40
CA VAL A 104 -12.84 -3.25 -1.66
C VAL A 104 -13.89 -4.37 -1.67
N ASP A 105 -14.83 -4.33 -0.72
CA ASP A 105 -15.91 -5.32 -0.60
C ASP A 105 -17.13 -5.00 -1.47
N ASP A 106 -17.31 -3.73 -1.86
CA ASP A 106 -18.45 -3.26 -2.64
C ASP A 106 -17.98 -2.44 -3.85
N GLU A 107 -18.61 -2.65 -5.00
CA GLU A 107 -18.38 -1.92 -6.25
C GLU A 107 -18.47 -0.39 -6.05
N LYS A 108 -19.40 0.06 -5.22
CA LYS A 108 -19.66 1.48 -4.95
C LYS A 108 -18.57 2.14 -4.10
N ALA A 109 -17.68 1.36 -3.49
CA ALA A 109 -16.57 1.89 -2.73
C ALA A 109 -15.45 2.44 -3.64
N CYS A 110 -15.47 2.11 -4.94
CA CYS A 110 -14.55 2.70 -5.91
C CYS A 110 -14.99 4.12 -6.30
N PRO A 111 -14.16 5.14 -6.07
CA PRO A 111 -14.49 6.51 -6.45
C PRO A 111 -14.35 6.70 -7.97
N ALA A 112 -15.24 7.49 -8.57
CA ALA A 112 -15.06 7.95 -9.94
C ALA A 112 -13.91 8.97 -10.02
N LEU A 113 -13.06 8.88 -11.05
CA LEU A 113 -12.03 9.90 -11.30
C LEU A 113 -12.63 11.26 -11.63
N PHE A 114 -13.78 11.28 -12.31
CA PHE A 114 -14.46 12.49 -12.72
C PHE A 114 -15.94 12.42 -12.37
N GLU A 115 -16.37 13.22 -11.40
CA GLU A 115 -17.76 13.20 -10.95
C GLU A 115 -18.54 14.38 -11.52
N SER A 116 -18.87 14.45 -12.81
CA SER A 116 -19.49 15.64 -13.43
C SER A 116 -20.69 16.20 -12.64
N LYS A 117 -20.52 17.36 -12.02
CA LYS A 117 -21.58 18.07 -11.30
C LYS A 117 -21.56 19.52 -11.77
N GLY A 118 -22.38 19.81 -12.78
CA GLY A 118 -22.83 21.15 -13.16
C GLY A 118 -21.74 22.18 -13.47
N ASP A 119 -21.48 22.36 -14.76
CA ASP A 119 -21.07 23.62 -15.42
C ASP A 119 -20.27 24.65 -14.60
N THR A 120 -19.00 24.35 -14.33
CA THR A 120 -17.86 25.29 -14.25
C THR A 120 -16.62 24.46 -13.91
N VAL A 121 -15.53 24.65 -14.66
CA VAL A 121 -14.29 23.88 -14.45
C VAL A 121 -13.61 24.41 -13.19
N VAL A 122 -13.71 23.67 -12.09
CA VAL A 122 -13.14 24.05 -10.80
C VAL A 122 -12.41 22.86 -10.21
N SER A 123 -11.14 23.11 -9.88
CA SER A 123 -10.19 22.25 -9.20
C SER A 123 -10.85 21.11 -8.40
N ARG A 124 -10.72 19.87 -8.88
CA ARG A 124 -11.48 18.74 -8.33
C ARG A 124 -10.61 17.91 -7.40
N LEU A 125 -10.99 17.88 -6.12
CA LEU A 125 -10.40 17.01 -5.11
C LEU A 125 -10.84 15.57 -5.40
N ILE A 126 -9.89 14.70 -5.70
CA ILE A 126 -10.12 13.27 -5.97
C ILE A 126 -9.41 12.50 -4.86
N THR A 127 -10.15 11.62 -4.20
CA THR A 127 -9.62 10.78 -3.11
C THR A 127 -9.49 9.35 -3.60
N LEU A 128 -8.26 8.87 -3.77
CA LEU A 128 -7.99 7.50 -4.21
C LEU A 128 -7.68 6.61 -3.01
N PRO A 129 -8.40 5.49 -2.85
CA PRO A 129 -7.98 4.43 -1.95
C PRO A 129 -6.78 3.68 -2.55
N ILE A 130 -5.82 3.30 -1.71
CA ILE A 130 -4.67 2.49 -2.08
C ILE A 130 -4.51 1.36 -1.06
N GLY A 131 -4.37 0.13 -1.56
CA GLY A 131 -4.14 -1.05 -0.72
C GLY A 131 -5.40 -1.87 -0.43
N ASP A 132 -5.49 -2.43 0.77
CA ASP A 132 -6.62 -3.27 1.16
C ASP A 132 -7.60 -2.43 2.00
N CYS A 133 -8.70 -2.05 1.37
CA CYS A 133 -9.74 -1.16 1.89
C CYS A 133 -11.02 -1.91 2.25
N ARG A 134 -10.90 -3.22 2.49
CA ARG A 134 -11.99 -4.03 3.02
C ARG A 134 -12.31 -3.66 4.46
N GLU A 135 -13.58 -3.82 4.84
CA GLU A 135 -14.06 -3.44 6.18
C GLU A 135 -13.34 -4.22 7.30
N ASP A 136 -12.88 -5.45 7.00
CA ASP A 136 -12.18 -6.34 7.95
C ASP A 136 -10.69 -5.98 8.15
N VAL A 137 -10.07 -5.23 7.24
CA VAL A 137 -8.61 -4.94 7.25
C VAL A 137 -8.27 -3.47 6.96
N SER A 138 -9.20 -2.57 7.32
CA SER A 138 -9.15 -1.12 7.00
C SER A 138 -7.88 -0.39 7.45
N GLU A 139 -7.13 -0.90 8.43
CA GLU A 139 -5.84 -0.33 8.86
C GLU A 139 -4.77 -0.29 7.75
N THR A 140 -4.98 -1.02 6.66
CA THR A 140 -4.09 -1.03 5.49
C THR A 140 -4.63 -0.24 4.31
N CYS A 141 -5.71 0.53 4.49
CA CYS A 141 -6.27 1.41 3.49
C CYS A 141 -5.67 2.82 3.61
N ASP A 142 -4.86 3.22 2.63
CA ASP A 142 -4.38 4.59 2.54
C ASP A 142 -5.29 5.40 1.61
N ARG A 143 -5.64 6.63 1.98
CA ARG A 143 -6.46 7.53 1.15
C ARG A 143 -5.64 8.73 0.76
N ILE A 144 -5.46 8.94 -0.54
CA ILE A 144 -4.69 10.07 -1.05
C ILE A 144 -5.60 10.98 -1.82
N THR A 145 -5.62 12.25 -1.40
CA THR A 145 -6.42 13.28 -2.03
C THR A 145 -5.54 14.18 -2.87
N PHE A 146 -5.83 14.28 -4.17
CA PHE A 146 -5.15 15.21 -5.07
C PHE A 146 -6.15 16.13 -5.74
N THR A 147 -5.68 17.31 -6.13
CA THR A 147 -6.53 18.31 -6.78
C THR A 147 -6.10 18.45 -8.23
N ILE A 148 -6.99 18.16 -9.18
CA ILE A 148 -6.73 18.35 -10.60
C ILE A 148 -7.29 19.71 -11.01
N SER A 149 -6.43 20.57 -11.56
CA SER A 149 -6.81 21.87 -12.09
C SER A 149 -6.45 21.96 -13.57
N GLU A 150 -7.46 21.86 -14.44
CA GLU A 150 -7.26 22.13 -15.86
C GLU A 150 -7.06 23.64 -16.06
N ARG A 151 -5.92 24.02 -16.66
CA ARG A 151 -5.64 25.44 -16.98
C ARG A 151 -6.31 25.92 -18.27
N ASN A 152 -7.07 25.08 -18.97
CA ASN A 152 -7.47 25.35 -20.36
C ASN A 152 -8.89 25.91 -20.56
N LYS A 153 -9.63 26.27 -19.49
CA LYS A 153 -10.94 26.96 -19.63
C LYS A 153 -10.93 28.40 -19.12
N VAL A 154 -9.81 29.10 -19.30
CA VAL A 154 -9.73 30.56 -19.21
C VAL A 154 -8.79 31.01 -20.32
N ILE A 155 -9.31 31.23 -21.54
CA ILE A 155 -9.23 32.47 -22.35
C ILE A 155 -9.98 32.19 -23.66
N THR A 156 -11.27 32.51 -23.73
CA THR A 156 -11.80 33.24 -24.88
C THR A 156 -13.05 34.00 -24.46
N GLN A 157 -12.92 35.31 -24.55
CA GLN A 157 -13.92 36.36 -24.36
C GLN A 157 -14.96 36.33 -25.48
#